data_AF-A0A165KWP8-F1
#
_entry.id   AF-A0A165KWP8-F1
#
_cell.length_a   1.000
_cell.length_b   1.000
_cell.length_c   1.000
_cell.angle_alpha   90.00
_cell.angle_beta   90.00
_cell.angle_gamma   90.00
#
_symmetry.space_group_name_H-M   'P 1'
#
loop_
_entity.id
_entity.type
_entity.pdbx_description
1 polymer ?
#
loop_
_entity_poly.entity_id
_entity_poly.type
_entity_poly.pdbx_seq_one_letter_code
_entity_poly.pdbx_strand_id
1 'polypeptide(L)'
;MHTIYSRVNNVSAFLSSCLMGLVLAVALTSALYQTYQSPPVGELVVNSVKVLPGKGRYMRKYGSRQQDFAFVNFNLTADLSPLFHWNTKQLFLYVSAEYTDQQGTANEVVIWDRIVRRKDDANIDSTFMNKYHLKDMSTTFRNVPPAHYTLKYNVMPYVGLLAWGEAARTSQPIPFPEPHQLS
;
A
#
# COMPACT_ATOMS: atom_id res chain seq x y z
N MET A 1 -26.96 27.14 -44.02
CA MET A 1 -26.68 27.07 -42.57
C MET A 1 -27.14 25.74 -41.93
N HIS A 2 -27.14 24.63 -42.66
CA HIS A 2 -27.26 23.28 -42.10
C HIS A 2 -26.43 22.33 -42.98
N THR A 3 -25.12 22.27 -42.75
CA THR A 3 -24.27 21.29 -43.43
C THR A 3 -24.31 19.97 -42.67
N ILE A 4 -24.03 18.86 -43.34
CA ILE A 4 -23.94 17.54 -42.68
C ILE A 4 -22.91 17.60 -41.53
N TYR A 5 -21.80 18.32 -41.74
CA TYR A 5 -20.79 18.59 -40.72
C TYR A 5 -21.34 19.29 -39.48
N SER A 6 -22.20 20.31 -39.61
CA SER A 6 -22.77 21.01 -38.44
C SER A 6 -23.73 20.11 -37.64
N ARG A 7 -24.45 19.20 -38.31
CA ARG A 7 -25.34 18.24 -37.64
C ARG A 7 -24.57 17.18 -36.87
N VAL A 8 -23.52 16.63 -37.48
CA VAL A 8 -22.62 15.66 -36.82
C VAL A 8 -21.93 16.30 -35.61
N ASN A 9 -21.46 17.54 -35.75
CA ASN A 9 -20.84 18.27 -34.65
C ASN A 9 -21.79 18.45 -33.45
N ASN A 10 -23.04 18.83 -33.69
CA ASN A 10 -24.03 19.01 -32.62
C ASN A 10 -24.36 17.68 -31.92
N VAL A 11 -24.50 16.58 -32.67
CA VAL A 11 -24.72 15.25 -32.07
C VAL A 11 -23.50 14.80 -31.26
N SER A 12 -22.29 15.01 -31.77
CA SER A 12 -21.05 14.69 -31.06
C SER A 12 -20.90 15.50 -29.77
N ALA A 13 -21.19 16.81 -29.83
CA ALA A 13 -21.15 17.69 -28.67
C ALA A 13 -22.18 17.28 -27.61
N PHE A 14 -23.40 16.90 -28.02
CA PHE A 14 -24.44 16.40 -27.12
C PHE A 14 -24.07 15.05 -26.48
N LEU A 15 -23.55 14.11 -27.27
CA LEU A 15 -23.05 12.84 -26.74
C LEU A 15 -21.91 13.06 -25.74
N SER A 16 -21.01 14.00 -26.04
CA SER A 16 -19.89 14.34 -25.15
C SER A 16 -20.36 14.97 -23.84
N SER A 17 -21.37 15.85 -23.87
CA SER A 17 -21.92 16.44 -22.65
C SER A 17 -22.67 15.40 -21.80
N CYS A 18 -23.43 14.49 -22.42
CA CYS A 18 -24.06 13.37 -21.73
C CYS A 18 -23.02 12.44 -21.08
N LEU A 19 -21.95 12.10 -21.79
CA LEU A 19 -20.86 11.27 -21.25
C LEU A 19 -20.15 11.96 -20.09
N MET A 20 -19.87 13.26 -20.20
CA MET A 20 -19.27 14.03 -19.11
C MET A 20 -20.18 14.04 -17.87
N GLY A 21 -21.49 14.24 -18.06
CA GLY A 21 -22.47 14.17 -16.99
C GLY A 21 -22.51 12.80 -16.31
N LEU A 22 -22.42 11.71 -17.08
CA LEU A 22 -22.37 10.34 -16.56
C LEU A 22 -21.08 10.10 -15.75
N VAL A 23 -19.93 10.50 -16.28
CA VAL A 23 -18.63 10.40 -15.59
C VAL A 23 -18.65 11.17 -14.27
N LEU A 24 -19.23 12.38 -14.25
CA LEU A 24 -19.40 13.17 -13.03
C LEU A 24 -20.34 12.48 -12.04
N ALA A 25 -21.47 11.94 -12.49
CA ALA A 25 -22.39 11.20 -11.63
C ALA A 25 -21.71 9.97 -11.01
N VAL A 26 -20.98 9.18 -11.80
CA VAL A 26 -20.22 8.01 -11.30
C VAL A 26 -19.15 8.44 -10.29
N ALA A 27 -18.41 9.52 -10.58
CA ALA A 27 -17.41 10.06 -9.66
C ALA A 27 -18.04 10.47 -8.31
N LEU A 28 -19.16 11.20 -8.34
CA LEU A 28 -19.88 11.63 -7.14
C LEU A 28 -20.43 10.45 -6.34
N THR A 29 -21.12 9.51 -6.99
CA THR A 29 -21.66 8.32 -6.30
C THR A 29 -20.54 7.48 -5.70
N SER A 30 -19.40 7.34 -6.39
CA SER A 30 -18.26 6.60 -5.85
C SER A 30 -17.61 7.29 -4.66
N ALA A 31 -17.48 8.62 -4.68
CA ALA A 31 -16.97 9.39 -3.55
C ALA A 31 -17.88 9.26 -2.33
N LEU A 32 -19.20 9.29 -2.53
CA LEU A 32 -20.16 9.06 -1.45
C LEU A 32 -20.03 7.64 -0.89
N TYR A 33 -19.97 6.62 -1.75
CA TYR A 33 -19.79 5.24 -1.32
C TYR A 33 -18.53 5.08 -0.44
N GLN A 34 -17.42 5.69 -0.86
CA GLN A 34 -16.17 5.69 -0.11
C GLN A 34 -16.30 6.32 1.29
N THR A 35 -17.09 7.39 1.44
CA THR A 35 -17.29 8.03 2.76
C THR A 35 -18.17 7.23 3.72
N TYR A 36 -19.10 6.42 3.21
CA TYR A 36 -20.00 5.61 4.04
C TYR A 36 -19.52 4.17 4.23
N GLN A 37 -18.50 3.75 3.49
CA GLN A 37 -17.97 2.39 3.57
C GLN A 37 -17.35 2.14 4.95
N SER A 38 -17.77 1.05 5.60
CA SER A 38 -17.15 0.61 6.84
C SER A 38 -15.71 0.15 6.60
N PRO A 39 -14.77 0.46 7.51
CA PRO A 39 -13.39 0.01 7.37
C PRO A 39 -13.34 -1.53 7.29
N PRO A 40 -12.53 -2.08 6.38
CA PRO A 40 -12.39 -3.53 6.26
C PRO A 40 -11.73 -4.09 7.52
N VAL A 41 -12.10 -5.32 7.87
CA VAL A 41 -11.52 -6.01 9.02
C VAL A 41 -10.31 -6.81 8.55
N GLY A 42 -9.17 -6.56 9.17
CA GLY A 42 -7.97 -7.36 8.97
C GLY A 42 -7.16 -7.49 10.25
N GLU A 43 -6.37 -8.54 10.29
CA GLU A 43 -5.41 -8.85 11.33
C GLU A 43 -4.04 -9.07 10.69
N LEU A 44 -3.03 -8.46 11.31
CA LEU A 44 -1.65 -8.52 10.88
C LEU A 44 -0.80 -8.99 12.06
N VAL A 45 -0.27 -10.20 11.95
CA VAL A 45 0.57 -10.82 12.99
C VAL A 45 1.96 -11.01 12.44
N VAL A 46 2.96 -10.39 13.07
CA VAL A 46 4.36 -10.60 12.69
C VAL A 46 4.89 -11.79 13.48
N ASN A 47 5.34 -12.81 12.76
CA ASN A 47 5.83 -14.05 13.35
C ASN A 47 7.30 -13.96 13.75
N SER A 48 8.13 -13.35 12.89
CA SER A 48 9.56 -13.25 13.15
C SER A 48 10.18 -12.08 12.41
N VAL A 49 11.07 -11.37 13.10
CA VAL A 49 11.96 -10.37 12.52
C VAL A 49 13.39 -10.90 12.63
N LYS A 50 14.21 -10.73 11.59
CA LYS A 50 15.64 -11.09 11.60
C LYS A 50 16.44 -9.95 11.02
N VAL A 51 17.51 -9.54 11.71
CA VAL A 51 18.42 -8.50 11.23
C VAL A 51 19.74 -9.16 10.82
N LEU A 52 20.15 -8.95 9.58
CA LEU A 52 21.39 -9.50 9.02
C LEU A 52 22.27 -8.37 8.49
N PRO A 53 23.57 -8.34 8.86
CA PRO A 53 24.51 -7.40 8.26
C PRO A 53 24.80 -7.81 6.82
N GLY A 54 24.87 -6.83 5.92
CA GLY A 54 25.23 -7.09 4.53
C GLY A 54 25.87 -5.87 3.85
N LYS A 55 26.30 -6.06 2.61
CA LYS A 55 26.84 -4.97 1.77
C LYS A 55 25.76 -4.51 0.79
N GLY A 56 25.42 -3.23 0.81
CA GLY A 56 24.47 -2.65 -0.13
C GLY A 56 24.97 -2.74 -1.58
N ARG A 57 24.27 -3.51 -2.43
CA ARG A 57 24.68 -3.75 -3.84
C ARG A 57 24.72 -2.49 -4.71
N TYR A 58 24.04 -1.41 -4.32
CA TYR A 58 23.92 -0.18 -5.12
C TYR A 58 24.98 0.90 -4.80
N MET A 59 25.80 0.73 -3.76
CA MET A 59 26.83 1.72 -3.37
C MET A 59 28.20 1.47 -4.02
N ARG A 60 28.24 1.01 -5.27
CA ARG A 60 29.50 0.75 -5.99
C ARG A 60 30.34 2.02 -6.20
N LYS A 61 29.75 3.21 -6.08
CA LYS A 61 30.44 4.51 -6.25
C LYS A 61 31.01 5.12 -4.96
N TYR A 62 30.61 4.64 -3.76
CA TYR A 62 30.99 5.24 -2.46
C TYR A 62 31.60 4.25 -1.45
N GLY A 63 32.03 3.07 -1.91
CA GLY A 63 32.53 2.01 -1.04
C GLY A 63 31.39 1.20 -0.42
N SER A 64 31.58 -0.11 -0.31
CA SER A 64 30.59 -1.01 0.29
C SER A 64 30.50 -0.78 1.80
N ARG A 65 29.71 0.19 2.25
CA ARG A 65 29.37 0.28 3.68
C ARG A 65 28.58 -0.96 4.08
N GLN A 66 28.96 -1.53 5.21
CA GLN A 66 28.14 -2.52 5.90
C GLN A 66 26.87 -1.82 6.36
N GLN A 67 25.73 -2.47 6.10
CA GLN A 67 24.41 -2.01 6.48
C GLN A 67 23.61 -3.21 6.95
N ASP A 68 22.83 -3.00 8.00
CA ASP A 68 21.90 -4.00 8.48
C ASP A 68 20.64 -4.04 7.60
N PHE A 69 20.17 -5.25 7.31
CA PHE A 69 18.91 -5.50 6.61
C PHE A 69 17.97 -6.26 7.52
N ALA A 70 16.76 -5.71 7.74
CA ALA A 70 15.72 -6.44 8.45
C ALA A 70 14.85 -7.24 7.47
N PHE A 71 14.60 -8.48 7.86
CA PHE A 71 13.72 -9.44 7.20
C PHE A 71 12.55 -9.71 8.13
N VAL A 72 11.33 -9.61 7.60
CA VAL A 72 10.11 -9.68 8.39
C VAL A 72 9.21 -10.73 7.77
N ASN A 73 8.76 -11.66 8.62
CA ASN A 73 7.82 -12.71 8.26
C ASN A 73 6.53 -12.44 9.03
N PHE A 74 5.42 -12.36 8.31
CA PHE A 74 4.13 -12.01 8.90
C PHE A 74 3.00 -12.84 8.30
N ASN A 75 1.99 -13.11 9.11
CA ASN A 75 0.71 -13.63 8.69
C ASN A 75 -0.23 -12.46 8.44
N LEU A 76 -0.91 -12.49 7.30
CA LEU A 76 -1.90 -11.51 6.95
C LEU A 76 -3.24 -12.20 6.70
N THR A 77 -4.24 -11.82 7.49
CA THR A 77 -5.63 -12.23 7.36
C THR A 77 -6.48 -10.97 7.17
N ALA A 78 -7.09 -10.79 6.01
CA ALA A 78 -7.90 -9.58 5.75
C ALA A 78 -9.02 -9.86 4.76
N ASP A 79 -10.23 -9.42 5.11
CA ASP A 79 -11.36 -9.41 4.17
C ASP A 79 -11.53 -8.00 3.59
N LEU A 80 -11.02 -7.82 2.37
CA LEU A 80 -11.08 -6.55 1.63
C LEU A 80 -12.21 -6.56 0.59
N SER A 81 -13.02 -7.63 0.56
CA SER A 81 -14.18 -7.76 -0.33
C SER A 81 -15.16 -6.58 -0.27
N PRO A 82 -15.40 -5.93 0.89
CA PRO A 82 -16.29 -4.79 0.98
C PRO A 82 -15.80 -3.55 0.19
N LEU A 83 -14.51 -3.45 -0.09
CA LEU A 83 -13.92 -2.34 -0.86
C LEU A 83 -14.15 -2.46 -2.38
N PHE A 84 -14.58 -3.63 -2.86
CA PHE A 84 -14.91 -3.85 -4.26
C PHE A 84 -16.37 -3.50 -4.54
N HIS A 85 -16.57 -2.43 -5.31
CA HIS A 85 -17.86 -2.07 -5.89
C HIS A 85 -17.73 -1.90 -7.42
N TRP A 86 -18.82 -1.53 -8.09
CA TRP A 86 -18.91 -1.44 -9.56
C TRP A 86 -17.87 -0.51 -10.22
N ASN A 87 -17.31 0.44 -9.47
CA ASN A 87 -16.32 1.40 -9.99
C ASN A 87 -14.90 1.12 -9.47
N THR A 88 -14.69 0.10 -8.63
CA THR A 88 -13.34 -0.30 -8.18
C THR A 88 -12.62 -1.04 -9.30
N LYS A 89 -11.50 -0.49 -9.77
CA LYS A 89 -10.65 -1.15 -10.77
C LYS A 89 -9.67 -2.12 -10.15
N GLN A 90 -8.98 -1.66 -9.09
CA GLN A 90 -8.00 -2.46 -8.36
C GLN A 90 -7.75 -1.87 -6.97
N LEU A 91 -7.29 -2.72 -6.06
CA LEU A 91 -6.74 -2.32 -4.77
C LEU A 91 -5.23 -2.48 -4.79
N PHE A 92 -4.52 -1.46 -4.33
CA PHE A 92 -3.10 -1.54 -4.04
C PHE A 92 -2.91 -1.69 -2.54
N LEU A 93 -2.50 -2.87 -2.11
CA LEU A 93 -2.24 -3.21 -0.72
C LEU A 93 -0.76 -3.12 -0.46
N TYR A 94 -0.40 -2.59 0.70
CA TYR A 94 0.97 -2.57 1.12
C TYR A 94 1.07 -2.64 2.64
N VAL A 95 2.09 -3.33 3.12
CA VAL A 95 2.44 -3.34 4.54
C VAL A 95 3.60 -2.38 4.72
N SER A 96 3.42 -1.39 5.60
CA SER A 96 4.49 -0.51 6.02
C SER A 96 4.94 -0.80 7.44
N ALA A 97 6.24 -0.61 7.66
CA ALA A 97 6.88 -0.63 8.96
C ALA A 97 7.11 0.83 9.38
N GLU A 98 6.49 1.21 10.48
CA GLU A 98 6.55 2.53 11.09
C GLU A 98 7.43 2.45 12.33
N TYR A 99 8.54 3.17 12.33
CA TYR A 99 9.47 3.18 13.45
C TYR A 99 10.16 4.54 13.54
N THR A 100 10.77 4.83 14.69
CA THR A 100 11.58 6.03 14.88
C THR A 100 13.04 5.62 14.88
N ASP A 101 13.88 6.26 14.06
CA ASP A 101 15.34 6.02 14.09
C ASP A 101 15.95 6.59 15.40
N GLN A 102 17.18 6.21 15.72
CA GLN A 102 17.97 6.75 16.83
C GLN A 102 18.06 8.28 16.83
N GLN A 103 17.99 8.89 15.65
CA GLN A 103 18.03 10.34 15.46
C GLN A 103 16.68 11.03 15.77
N GLY A 104 15.66 10.27 16.17
CA GLY A 104 14.31 10.80 16.46
C GLY A 104 13.47 11.08 15.22
N THR A 105 13.89 10.62 14.04
CA THR A 105 13.12 10.78 12.79
C THR A 105 12.13 9.63 12.64
N ALA A 106 10.86 9.95 12.40
CA ALA A 106 9.83 8.96 12.11
C ALA A 106 9.96 8.47 10.66
N ASN A 107 10.17 7.16 10.51
CA ASN A 107 10.34 6.48 9.23
C ASN A 107 9.12 5.58 8.97
N GLU A 108 8.59 5.65 7.75
CA GLU A 108 7.60 4.71 7.24
C GLU A 108 8.18 4.02 6.00
N VAL A 109 8.39 2.71 6.08
CA VAL A 109 9.02 1.93 5.02
C VAL A 109 8.10 0.82 4.55
N VAL A 110 7.79 0.77 3.25
CA VAL A 110 6.99 -0.30 2.66
C VAL A 110 7.82 -1.57 2.52
N ILE A 111 7.38 -2.66 3.17
CA ILE A 111 8.09 -3.94 3.18
C ILE A 111 7.49 -4.97 2.22
N TRP A 112 6.21 -4.82 1.88
CA TRP A 112 5.48 -5.73 1.02
C TRP A 112 4.36 -4.98 0.30
N ASP A 113 4.08 -5.38 -0.94
CA ASP A 113 3.01 -4.82 -1.76
C ASP A 113 2.33 -5.93 -2.59
N ARG A 114 1.02 -5.78 -2.80
CA ARG A 114 0.23 -6.62 -3.70
C ARG A 114 -0.89 -5.82 -4.35
N ILE A 115 -1.10 -6.05 -5.64
CA ILE A 115 -2.26 -5.52 -6.37
C ILE A 115 -3.34 -6.60 -6.41
N VAL A 116 -4.52 -6.29 -5.88
CA VAL A 116 -5.71 -7.15 -5.97
C VAL A 116 -6.65 -6.56 -7.01
N ARG A 117 -6.97 -7.35 -8.04
CA ARG A 117 -7.80 -6.89 -9.18
C ARG A 117 -9.22 -7.43 -9.16
N ARG A 118 -9.47 -8.54 -8.47
CA ARG A 118 -10.76 -9.22 -8.43
C ARG A 118 -11.22 -9.32 -6.98
N LYS A 119 -12.54 -9.30 -6.79
CA LYS A 119 -13.16 -9.45 -5.48
C LYS A 119 -12.85 -10.83 -4.85
N ASP A 120 -12.76 -11.88 -5.66
CA ASP A 120 -12.44 -13.22 -5.17
C ASP A 120 -11.02 -13.32 -4.57
N ASP A 121 -10.11 -12.47 -5.04
CA ASP A 121 -8.73 -12.38 -4.54
C ASP A 121 -8.59 -11.43 -3.34
N ALA A 122 -9.69 -10.81 -2.89
CA ALA A 122 -9.71 -9.79 -1.84
C ALA A 122 -9.73 -10.37 -0.42
N ASN A 123 -10.07 -11.66 -0.30
CA ASN A 123 -9.90 -12.39 0.95
C ASN A 123 -8.49 -12.97 0.98
N ILE A 124 -7.66 -12.47 1.87
CA ILE A 124 -6.26 -12.87 2.01
C ILE A 124 -6.11 -13.58 3.34
N ASP A 125 -5.60 -14.81 3.30
CA ASP A 125 -5.20 -15.58 4.47
C ASP A 125 -3.94 -16.35 4.12
N SER A 126 -2.78 -15.75 4.37
CA SER A 126 -1.50 -16.40 4.08
C SER A 126 -0.33 -15.75 4.79
N THR A 127 0.73 -16.53 4.99
CA THR A 127 2.03 -16.06 5.47
C THR A 127 2.86 -15.47 4.35
N PHE A 128 3.40 -14.28 4.56
CA PHE A 128 4.29 -13.60 3.62
C PHE A 128 5.65 -13.29 4.25
N MET A 129 6.63 -13.20 3.36
CA MET A 129 7.97 -12.68 3.62
C MET A 129 8.05 -11.25 3.07
N ASN A 130 8.86 -10.40 3.67
CA ASN A 130 9.10 -9.07 3.11
C ASN A 130 9.73 -9.14 1.71
N LYS A 131 9.15 -8.38 0.77
CA LYS A 131 9.63 -8.27 -0.61
C LYS A 131 10.76 -7.24 -0.72
N TYR A 132 10.67 -6.17 0.06
CA TYR A 132 11.71 -5.15 0.14
C TYR A 132 12.44 -5.26 1.47
N HIS A 133 13.78 -5.27 1.40
CA HIS A 133 14.62 -5.25 2.58
C HIS A 133 14.47 -3.94 3.32
N LEU A 134 14.19 -4.01 4.61
CA LEU A 134 14.14 -2.83 5.47
C LEU A 134 15.58 -2.33 5.67
N LYS A 135 15.77 -1.04 5.44
CA LYS A 135 17.07 -0.36 5.52
C LYS A 135 16.87 0.93 6.28
N ASP A 136 17.69 1.12 7.30
CA ASP A 136 17.69 2.38 8.03
C ASP A 136 18.73 3.36 7.50
N MET A 137 18.51 4.64 7.76
CA MET A 137 19.43 5.71 7.37
C MET A 137 20.67 5.76 8.27
N SER A 138 20.51 5.41 9.55
CA SER A 138 21.59 5.18 10.51
C SER A 138 22.49 3.98 10.18
N THR A 139 22.18 3.20 9.13
CA THR A 139 22.85 1.96 8.67
C THR A 139 22.77 0.76 9.62
N THR A 140 22.25 0.93 10.84
CA THR A 140 22.23 -0.10 11.89
C THR A 140 20.86 -0.13 12.57
N PHE A 141 20.34 -1.31 12.90
CA PHE A 141 19.05 -1.44 13.65
C PHE A 141 19.22 -1.61 15.17
N ARG A 142 20.46 -1.48 15.69
CA ARG A 142 20.74 -1.55 17.12
C ARG A 142 20.11 -0.38 17.84
N ASN A 143 19.55 -0.59 19.04
CA ASN A 143 18.91 0.47 19.83
C ASN A 143 17.81 1.27 19.10
N VAL A 144 17.24 0.73 18.02
CA VAL A 144 16.10 1.34 17.33
C VAL A 144 14.82 0.95 18.10
N PRO A 145 13.96 1.92 18.45
CA PRO A 145 12.65 1.66 19.03
C PRO A 145 11.85 0.59 18.27
N PRO A 146 11.01 -0.19 18.98
CA PRO A 146 10.11 -1.17 18.38
C PRO A 146 9.23 -0.57 17.26
N ALA A 147 9.04 -1.33 16.18
CA ALA A 147 8.29 -0.89 15.01
C ALA A 147 6.83 -1.34 15.07
N HIS A 148 5.93 -0.50 14.58
CA HIS A 148 4.56 -0.88 14.25
C HIS A 148 4.48 -1.32 12.80
N TYR A 149 3.72 -2.38 12.53
CA TYR A 149 3.41 -2.79 11.16
C TYR A 149 1.95 -2.51 10.89
N THR A 150 1.69 -1.85 9.75
CA THR A 150 0.35 -1.43 9.34
C THR A 150 0.08 -1.97 7.93
N LEU A 151 -1.08 -2.63 7.77
CA LEU A 151 -1.62 -2.94 6.46
C LEU A 151 -2.43 -1.74 5.99
N LYS A 152 -1.92 -1.06 4.97
CA LYS A 152 -2.60 0.05 4.30
C LYS A 152 -3.08 -0.38 2.93
N TYR A 153 -4.12 0.28 2.46
CA TYR A 153 -4.68 0.04 1.14
C TYR A 153 -4.96 1.36 0.43
N ASN A 154 -4.86 1.30 -0.90
CA ASN A 154 -5.28 2.35 -1.80
C ASN A 154 -6.30 1.78 -2.80
N VAL A 155 -7.54 2.29 -2.75
CA VAL A 155 -8.61 1.95 -3.69
C VAL A 155 -8.45 2.81 -4.94
N MET A 156 -8.26 2.15 -6.09
CA MET A 156 -8.16 2.81 -7.38
C MET A 156 -9.46 2.59 -8.17
N PRO A 157 -10.29 3.63 -8.35
CA PRO A 157 -11.48 3.51 -9.18
C PRO A 157 -11.14 3.60 -10.68
N TYR A 158 -12.09 3.22 -11.54
CA TYR A 158 -12.01 3.53 -12.96
C TYR A 158 -12.14 5.03 -13.22
N VAL A 159 -13.03 5.68 -12.48
CA VAL A 159 -13.30 7.13 -12.56
C VAL A 159 -13.43 7.69 -11.15
N GLY A 160 -12.74 8.79 -10.83
CA GLY A 160 -12.85 9.47 -9.55
C GLY A 160 -11.53 9.56 -8.79
N LEU A 161 -11.62 9.80 -7.48
CA LEU A 161 -10.47 10.01 -6.61
C LEU A 161 -9.97 8.68 -6.01
N LEU A 162 -8.69 8.67 -5.67
CA LEU A 162 -8.08 7.57 -4.92
C LEU A 162 -8.55 7.61 -3.46
N ALA A 163 -8.74 6.43 -2.88
CA ALA A 163 -9.07 6.27 -1.46
C ALA A 163 -7.90 5.64 -0.74
N TRP A 164 -7.53 6.16 0.43
CA TRP A 164 -6.56 5.51 1.31
C TRP A 164 -7.24 5.10 2.61
N GLY A 165 -6.76 4.00 3.17
CA GLY A 165 -7.19 3.54 4.48
C GLY A 165 -6.22 2.55 5.08
N GLU A 166 -6.47 2.23 6.35
CA GLU A 166 -5.74 1.25 7.12
C GLU A 166 -6.69 0.09 7.43
N ALA A 167 -6.28 -1.13 7.09
CA ALA A 167 -7.08 -2.34 7.29
C ALA A 167 -6.70 -3.10 8.55
N ALA A 168 -5.42 -3.04 8.95
CA ALA A 168 -4.92 -3.73 10.13
C ALA A 168 -3.68 -3.04 10.69
N ARG A 169 -3.48 -3.15 12.00
CA ARG A 169 -2.28 -2.72 12.71
C ARG A 169 -1.88 -3.76 13.73
N THR A 170 -0.58 -3.97 13.88
CA THR A 170 -0.06 -4.77 15.00
C THR A 170 -0.40 -4.09 16.33
N SER A 171 -1.03 -4.84 17.23
CA SER A 171 -1.50 -4.35 18.54
C SER A 171 -0.36 -3.85 19.43
N GLN A 172 0.79 -4.52 19.38
CA GLN A 172 2.00 -4.14 20.10
C GLN A 172 3.13 -3.85 19.12
N PRO A 173 4.00 -2.88 19.43
CA PRO A 173 5.17 -2.64 18.62
C PRO A 173 6.20 -3.76 18.82
N ILE A 174 6.89 -4.10 17.74
CA ILE A 174 7.73 -5.30 17.69
C ILE A 174 9.20 -4.88 17.60
N PRO A 175 10.04 -5.31 18.55
CA PRO A 175 11.44 -4.91 18.58
C PRO A 175 12.22 -5.50 17.41
N PHE A 176 13.21 -4.74 16.94
CA PHE A 176 14.24 -5.27 16.05
C PHE A 176 15.24 -6.08 16.88
N PRO A 177 15.52 -7.35 16.53
CA PRO A 177 16.55 -8.13 17.21
C PRO A 177 17.94 -7.59 16.87
N GLU A 178 18.90 -7.90 17.75
CA GLU A 178 20.31 -7.61 17.50
C GLU A 178 20.79 -8.24 16.18
N PRO A 179 21.65 -7.55 15.41
CA PRO A 179 22.15 -8.07 14.14
C PRO A 179 22.88 -9.39 14.35
N HIS A 180 22.42 -10.44 13.67
CA HIS A 180 23.05 -11.75 13.77
C HIS A 180 24.44 -11.69 13.12
N GLN A 181 25.49 -11.98 13.90
CA GLN A 181 26.83 -12.07 13.34
C GLN A 181 26.93 -13.36 12.52
N LEU A 182 27.14 -13.22 11.21
CA LEU A 182 27.50 -14.36 10.37
C LEU A 182 28.95 -14.74 10.75
N SER A 183 29.10 -15.79 11.54
CA SER A 183 30.38 -16.42 11.88
C SER A 183 31.07 -17.00 10.64
#